data_AF-A0A846ZTC0-F1
#
_entry.id   AF-A0A846ZTC0-F1
#
_cell.length_a   1.000
_cell.length_b   1.000
_cell.length_c   1.000
_cell.angle_alpha   90.00
_cell.angle_beta   90.00
_cell.angle_gamma   90.00
#
_symmetry.space_group_name_H-M   'P 1'
#
loop_
_entity.id
_entity.type
_entity.pdbx_description
1 polymer ?
#
loop_
_entity_poly.entity_id
_entity_poly.type
_entity_poly.pdbx_seq_one_letter_code
_entity_poly.pdbx_strand_id
1 'polypeptide(L)'
;MDYELDLAQVRVYIINSMCGGTGSGISFDVAYLLRQFLSRQTDNFTIIGVQLLPPIFEKAIGMADLRQKSKIKANAYSYLQDLDYLTETSRWQVTYPTMDTDINSPPFDMVYVVDLANKSGQFLTAAQDVFKMTSQALFLLSVSPLSGAQVSMLANTTVQDPKFKGKMPYLSSFSSAALIYPKERLLQYCSARLAVDSLHRLQTKKYSDEGDRPPHVTLIEELRLNPVTLRGDLRGNQTVKNDNLQLILAAKDPGTALAYITNEMSNDEIERATIIENIVNAGEELTELKTDSLRRKGTKVNALQGPYFAKGLNDALLKDKADRDSLTAFLNGIDLDEENRAIAEKETKLTKTIENLANLSKEWKQVALKKLFKRDWQSRFNVLKTEAINFMADLNEAILRNETSKVMKELYSALEKEVQDISMQLEQFTRRLNEVDDFITRRMARLIAPSSHANLFQLAVEVTDDQYFVDYYEQRKPNLDLDRVFADFINNQTSATLEGIKDVKVTNLARALMKAAETPFIQSIENAHILEEMQKHYGDDNYLAILERKMDNVIDYCHPFWRYLPVHEDLITMAPAYIGVEDAQADTIPQKY
;
A
#
# COMPACT_ATOMS: atom_id res chain seq x y z
N MET A 1 -8.24 -24.51 -25.50
CA MET A 1 -7.84 -25.87 -25.09
C MET A 1 -8.96 -26.77 -25.57
N ASP A 2 -8.68 -27.60 -26.56
CA ASP A 2 -9.60 -28.66 -26.96
C ASP A 2 -9.37 -29.81 -25.98
N TYR A 3 -10.35 -30.04 -25.11
CA TYR A 3 -10.33 -31.16 -24.18
C TYR A 3 -11.02 -32.34 -24.88
N GLU A 4 -10.33 -33.48 -24.96
CA GLU A 4 -10.93 -34.74 -25.38
C GLU A 4 -11.36 -35.55 -24.15
N LEU A 5 -12.53 -36.19 -24.22
CA LEU A 5 -13.02 -37.06 -23.17
C LEU A 5 -12.28 -38.40 -23.22
N ASP A 6 -11.61 -38.78 -22.14
CA ASP A 6 -11.08 -40.13 -22.00
C ASP A 6 -12.24 -41.11 -21.80
N LEU A 7 -12.52 -41.89 -22.83
CA LEU A 7 -13.59 -42.89 -22.83
C LEU A 7 -13.20 -44.19 -22.11
N ALA A 8 -11.95 -44.33 -21.63
CA ALA A 8 -11.50 -45.50 -20.90
C ALA A 8 -12.24 -45.69 -19.57
N GLN A 9 -12.59 -44.60 -18.88
CA GLN A 9 -13.50 -44.60 -17.73
C GLN A 9 -14.18 -43.24 -17.60
N VAL A 10 -15.51 -43.20 -17.70
CA VAL A 10 -16.29 -41.96 -17.59
C VAL A 10 -17.08 -41.93 -16.29
N ARG A 11 -16.92 -40.88 -15.48
CA ARG A 11 -17.76 -40.65 -14.28
C ARG A 11 -18.55 -39.37 -14.43
N VAL A 12 -19.86 -39.46 -14.23
CA VAL A 12 -20.78 -38.32 -14.32
C VAL A 12 -21.43 -38.09 -12.97
N TYR A 13 -21.23 -36.90 -12.41
CA TYR A 13 -21.89 -36.47 -11.18
C TYR A 13 -23.08 -35.56 -11.52
N ILE A 14 -24.28 -35.98 -11.12
CA ILE A 14 -25.50 -35.20 -11.26
C ILE A 14 -25.85 -34.62 -9.89
N ILE A 15 -25.64 -33.32 -9.72
CA ILE A 15 -25.84 -32.62 -8.45
C ILE A 15 -27.14 -31.83 -8.50
N ASN A 16 -28.08 -32.13 -7.62
CA ASN A 16 -29.37 -31.43 -7.54
C ASN A 16 -29.93 -31.42 -6.11
N SER A 17 -30.96 -30.61 -5.88
CA SER A 17 -31.78 -30.72 -4.67
C SER A 17 -32.92 -31.70 -4.90
N MET A 18 -33.28 -32.47 -3.87
CA MET A 18 -34.46 -33.34 -3.94
C MET A 18 -35.77 -32.55 -3.96
N CYS A 19 -35.74 -31.27 -3.63
CA CYS A 19 -36.94 -30.49 -3.37
C CYS A 19 -37.18 -29.31 -4.33
N GLY A 20 -36.20 -28.94 -5.15
CA GLY A 20 -36.32 -27.84 -6.09
C GLY A 20 -37.09 -28.25 -7.34
N GLY A 21 -38.08 -27.45 -7.76
CA GLY A 21 -39.03 -27.85 -8.81
C GLY A 21 -38.39 -28.30 -10.12
N THR A 22 -37.34 -27.61 -10.59
CA THR A 22 -36.63 -28.01 -11.82
C THR A 22 -35.65 -29.15 -11.54
N GLY A 23 -34.76 -28.97 -10.56
CA GLY A 23 -33.67 -29.92 -10.30
C GLY A 23 -34.17 -31.31 -9.91
N SER A 24 -35.19 -31.42 -9.07
CA SER A 24 -35.78 -32.72 -8.72
C SER A 24 -36.60 -33.28 -9.88
N GLY A 25 -37.35 -32.41 -10.58
CA GLY A 25 -38.29 -32.80 -11.63
C GLY A 25 -37.67 -33.35 -12.91
N ILE A 26 -36.43 -32.97 -13.26
CA ILE A 26 -35.77 -33.44 -14.49
C ILE A 26 -34.62 -34.43 -14.24
N SER A 27 -34.23 -34.67 -12.99
CA SER A 27 -32.96 -35.37 -12.74
C SER A 27 -32.95 -36.82 -13.20
N PHE A 28 -34.09 -37.52 -13.14
CA PHE A 28 -34.20 -38.89 -13.63
C PHE A 28 -34.11 -38.91 -15.16
N ASP A 29 -34.84 -38.02 -15.85
CA ASP A 29 -34.74 -37.86 -17.31
C ASP A 29 -33.29 -37.61 -17.74
N VAL A 30 -32.60 -36.67 -17.07
CA VAL A 30 -31.20 -36.35 -17.37
C VAL A 30 -30.31 -37.57 -17.17
N ALA A 31 -30.47 -38.31 -16.06
CA ALA A 31 -29.67 -39.50 -15.78
C ALA A 31 -29.88 -40.60 -16.84
N TYR A 32 -31.13 -40.86 -17.23
CA TYR A 32 -31.46 -41.86 -18.25
C TYR A 32 -31.01 -41.45 -19.65
N LEU A 33 -31.20 -40.19 -20.04
CA LEU A 33 -30.70 -39.67 -21.32
C LEU A 33 -29.17 -39.73 -21.40
N LEU A 34 -28.47 -39.40 -20.31
CA LEU A 34 -27.02 -39.58 -20.22
C LEU A 34 -26.62 -41.05 -20.35
N ARG A 35 -27.33 -41.96 -19.68
CA ARG A 35 -27.08 -43.40 -19.80
C ARG A 35 -27.23 -43.89 -21.24
N GLN A 36 -28.28 -43.47 -21.95
CA GLN A 36 -28.49 -43.80 -23.35
C GLN A 36 -27.45 -43.17 -24.29
N PHE A 37 -26.99 -41.96 -23.98
CA PHE A 37 -25.94 -41.30 -24.75
C PHE A 37 -24.59 -41.99 -24.56
N LEU A 38 -24.19 -42.21 -23.30
CA LEU A 38 -22.90 -42.79 -22.95
C LEU A 38 -22.77 -44.25 -23.34
N SER A 39 -23.84 -45.04 -23.27
CA SER A 39 -23.82 -46.44 -23.72
C SER A 39 -23.56 -46.61 -25.22
N ARG A 40 -23.71 -45.53 -26.01
CA ARG A 40 -23.31 -45.53 -27.43
C ARG A 40 -21.82 -45.22 -27.63
N GLN A 41 -21.14 -44.73 -26.60
CA GLN A 41 -19.75 -44.27 -26.65
C GLN A 41 -18.80 -45.22 -25.90
N THR A 42 -19.22 -45.73 -24.74
CA THR A 42 -18.43 -46.62 -23.87
C THR A 42 -19.35 -47.45 -22.97
N ASP A 43 -18.90 -48.65 -22.60
CA ASP A 43 -19.56 -49.47 -21.58
C ASP A 43 -19.02 -49.17 -20.17
N ASN A 44 -17.89 -48.45 -20.06
CA ASN A 44 -17.23 -48.17 -18.78
C ASN A 44 -17.56 -46.76 -18.28
N PHE A 45 -18.82 -46.55 -17.92
CA PHE A 45 -19.27 -45.31 -17.31
C PHE A 45 -20.04 -45.53 -16.01
N THR A 46 -20.03 -44.50 -15.15
CA THR A 46 -20.77 -44.48 -13.89
C THR A 46 -21.51 -43.16 -13.74
N ILE A 47 -22.81 -43.21 -13.48
CA ILE A 47 -23.68 -42.06 -13.22
C ILE A 47 -23.98 -42.01 -11.72
N ILE A 48 -23.50 -40.95 -11.07
CA ILE A 48 -23.56 -40.76 -9.63
C ILE A 48 -24.49 -39.58 -9.33
N GLY A 49 -25.52 -39.84 -8.53
CA GLY A 49 -26.40 -38.81 -8.00
C GLY A 49 -25.83 -38.19 -6.73
N VAL A 50 -25.88 -36.86 -6.62
CA VAL A 50 -25.56 -36.11 -5.40
C VAL A 50 -26.74 -35.22 -5.05
N GLN A 51 -27.55 -35.68 -4.12
CA GLN A 51 -28.83 -35.10 -3.78
C GLN A 51 -28.80 -34.35 -2.45
N LEU A 52 -29.12 -33.06 -2.52
CA LEU A 52 -29.19 -32.18 -1.36
C LEU A 52 -30.57 -32.25 -0.70
N LEU A 53 -30.58 -32.51 0.61
CA LEU A 53 -31.79 -32.73 1.41
C LEU A 53 -32.50 -31.42 1.82
N PRO A 54 -33.82 -31.47 2.10
CA PRO A 54 -34.62 -30.29 2.44
C PRO A 54 -34.09 -29.38 3.55
N PRO A 55 -33.48 -29.87 4.66
CA PRO A 55 -33.07 -28.99 5.76
C PRO A 55 -32.08 -27.88 5.33
N ILE A 56 -31.26 -28.14 4.31
CA ILE A 56 -30.34 -27.17 3.71
C ILE A 56 -31.12 -25.96 3.17
N PHE A 57 -32.21 -26.23 2.44
CA PHE A 57 -33.06 -25.22 1.83
C PHE A 57 -34.03 -24.60 2.83
N GLU A 58 -34.51 -25.37 3.82
CA GLU A 58 -35.30 -24.83 4.93
C GLU A 58 -34.52 -23.78 5.73
N LYS A 59 -33.22 -23.99 5.92
CA LYS A 59 -32.31 -23.03 6.55
C LYS A 59 -32.19 -21.76 5.71
N ALA A 60 -32.05 -21.89 4.39
CA ALA A 60 -31.97 -20.76 3.45
C ALA A 60 -33.29 -19.95 3.36
N ILE A 61 -34.45 -20.62 3.42
CA ILE A 61 -35.78 -19.98 3.43
C ILE A 61 -36.04 -19.18 4.73
N GLY A 62 -35.36 -19.52 5.83
CA GLY A 62 -35.56 -18.86 7.12
C GLY A 62 -36.91 -19.20 7.76
N MET A 63 -37.39 -18.41 8.73
CA MET A 63 -38.62 -18.72 9.46
C MET A 63 -39.91 -18.20 8.81
N ALA A 64 -39.81 -17.39 7.74
CA ALA A 64 -40.92 -16.60 7.23
C ALA A 64 -41.92 -17.37 6.34
N ASP A 65 -41.47 -18.40 5.61
CA ASP A 65 -42.32 -19.11 4.63
C ASP A 65 -42.51 -20.60 4.96
N LEU A 66 -43.40 -20.86 5.92
CA LEU A 66 -43.78 -22.23 6.30
C LEU A 66 -44.43 -23.01 5.16
N ARG A 67 -45.14 -22.34 4.24
CA ARG A 67 -45.80 -22.99 3.11
C ARG A 67 -44.76 -23.49 2.11
N GLN A 68 -43.73 -22.70 1.83
CA GLN A 68 -42.61 -23.11 0.99
C GLN A 68 -41.84 -24.27 1.63
N LYS A 69 -41.63 -24.26 2.95
CA LYS A 69 -41.04 -25.40 3.68
C LYS A 69 -41.83 -26.70 3.50
N SER A 70 -43.16 -26.64 3.64
CA SER A 70 -44.01 -27.81 3.41
C SER A 70 -43.94 -28.30 1.95
N LYS A 71 -43.89 -27.39 0.98
CA LYS A 71 -43.72 -27.74 -0.44
C LYS A 71 -42.40 -28.45 -0.71
N ILE A 72 -41.28 -27.94 -0.20
CA ILE A 72 -39.97 -28.56 -0.44
C ILE A 72 -39.88 -29.95 0.20
N LYS A 73 -40.51 -30.17 1.36
CA LYS A 73 -40.61 -31.50 1.97
C LYS A 73 -41.46 -32.45 1.14
N ALA A 74 -42.61 -32.00 0.65
CA ALA A 74 -43.48 -32.81 -0.21
C ALA A 74 -42.77 -33.21 -1.51
N ASN A 75 -42.07 -32.27 -2.14
CA ASN A 75 -41.27 -32.54 -3.33
C ASN A 75 -40.18 -33.59 -3.07
N ALA A 76 -39.41 -33.43 -1.99
CA ALA A 76 -38.36 -34.40 -1.65
C ALA A 76 -38.92 -35.77 -1.28
N TYR A 77 -40.08 -35.82 -0.63
CA TYR A 77 -40.77 -37.08 -0.36
C TYR A 77 -41.17 -37.79 -1.66
N SER A 78 -41.81 -37.07 -2.60
CA SER A 78 -42.14 -37.61 -3.92
C SER A 78 -40.90 -38.09 -4.68
N TYR A 79 -39.82 -37.29 -4.66
CA TYR A 79 -38.56 -37.63 -5.27
C TYR A 79 -37.98 -38.94 -4.75
N LEU A 80 -38.03 -39.15 -3.43
CA LEU A 80 -37.54 -40.38 -2.80
C LEU A 80 -38.41 -41.59 -3.15
N GLN A 81 -39.73 -41.43 -3.29
CA GLN A 81 -40.63 -42.49 -3.74
C GLN A 81 -40.30 -42.91 -5.18
N ASP A 82 -40.11 -41.94 -6.07
CA ASP A 82 -39.75 -42.21 -7.47
C ASP A 82 -38.36 -42.84 -7.56
N LEU A 83 -37.38 -42.36 -6.78
CA LEU A 83 -36.05 -42.94 -6.71
C LEU A 83 -36.07 -44.40 -6.21
N ASP A 84 -36.81 -44.69 -5.13
CA ASP A 84 -36.98 -46.06 -4.60
C ASP A 84 -37.57 -46.98 -5.68
N TYR A 85 -38.69 -46.55 -6.28
CA TYR A 85 -39.37 -47.31 -7.34
C TYR A 85 -38.46 -47.56 -8.54
N LEU A 86 -37.78 -46.53 -9.05
CA LEU A 86 -36.90 -46.64 -10.22
C LEU A 86 -35.64 -47.46 -9.93
N THR A 87 -35.13 -47.41 -8.70
CA THR A 87 -34.00 -48.24 -8.29
C THR A 87 -34.40 -49.72 -8.24
N GLU A 88 -35.57 -50.04 -7.69
CA GLU A 88 -36.04 -51.42 -7.59
C GLU A 88 -36.50 -52.01 -8.93
N THR A 89 -37.24 -51.24 -9.71
CA THR A 89 -37.73 -51.70 -11.02
C THR A 89 -36.64 -51.68 -12.08
N SER A 90 -35.66 -50.79 -11.94
CA SER A 90 -34.53 -50.62 -12.87
C SER A 90 -34.99 -50.53 -14.33
N ARG A 91 -36.07 -49.80 -14.59
CA ARG A 91 -36.61 -49.60 -15.94
C ARG A 91 -37.15 -48.18 -16.16
N TRP A 92 -36.79 -47.59 -17.29
CA TRP A 92 -37.29 -46.30 -17.76
C TRP A 92 -37.78 -46.40 -19.19
N GLN A 93 -39.09 -46.24 -19.38
CA GLN A 93 -39.72 -46.26 -20.68
C GLN A 93 -40.49 -44.94 -20.91
N VAL A 94 -39.89 -44.02 -21.65
CA VAL A 94 -40.45 -42.69 -21.91
C VAL A 94 -40.26 -42.29 -23.37
N THR A 95 -41.33 -41.73 -23.95
CA THR A 95 -41.31 -41.07 -25.26
C THR A 95 -41.13 -39.57 -25.07
N TYR A 96 -39.97 -39.06 -25.44
CA TYR A 96 -39.70 -37.63 -25.55
C TYR A 96 -40.09 -37.11 -26.95
N PRO A 97 -40.28 -35.79 -27.13
CA PRO A 97 -40.66 -35.22 -28.43
C PRO A 97 -39.74 -35.62 -29.60
N THR A 98 -38.47 -35.92 -29.34
CA THR A 98 -37.47 -36.24 -30.36
C THR A 98 -36.92 -37.65 -30.29
N MET A 99 -37.31 -38.47 -29.30
CA MET A 99 -36.73 -39.79 -29.09
C MET A 99 -37.55 -40.67 -28.15
N ASP A 100 -37.55 -41.97 -28.43
CA ASP A 100 -38.03 -42.99 -27.51
C ASP A 100 -36.88 -43.57 -26.68
N THR A 101 -37.15 -43.84 -25.42
CA THR A 101 -36.21 -44.43 -24.46
C THR A 101 -36.83 -45.67 -23.82
N ASP A 102 -36.09 -46.78 -23.81
CA ASP A 102 -36.39 -47.98 -23.02
C ASP A 102 -35.07 -48.48 -22.45
N ILE A 103 -34.82 -48.18 -21.18
CA ILE A 103 -33.53 -48.40 -20.50
C ILE A 103 -33.78 -49.29 -19.30
N ASN A 104 -33.13 -50.46 -19.27
CA ASN A 104 -33.23 -51.43 -18.18
C ASN A 104 -32.05 -51.27 -17.21
N SER A 105 -32.02 -50.18 -16.47
CA SER A 105 -31.02 -49.89 -15.43
C SER A 105 -31.63 -48.94 -14.40
N PRO A 106 -31.08 -48.83 -13.18
CA PRO A 106 -31.44 -47.76 -12.25
C PRO A 106 -31.00 -46.39 -12.79
N PRO A 107 -31.61 -45.29 -12.32
CA PRO A 107 -31.27 -43.95 -12.79
C PRO A 107 -29.81 -43.60 -12.46
N PHE A 108 -29.35 -43.97 -11.27
CA PHE A 108 -27.98 -43.75 -10.81
C PHE A 108 -27.36 -45.08 -10.41
N ASP A 109 -26.07 -45.25 -10.67
CA ASP A 109 -25.28 -46.39 -10.17
C ASP A 109 -24.94 -46.20 -8.68
N MET A 110 -24.89 -44.95 -8.22
CA MET A 110 -24.73 -44.60 -6.81
C MET A 110 -25.46 -43.30 -6.47
N VAL A 111 -26.03 -43.21 -5.26
CA VAL A 111 -26.77 -42.05 -4.78
C VAL A 111 -26.17 -41.56 -3.46
N TYR A 112 -25.69 -40.32 -3.46
CA TYR A 112 -25.24 -39.62 -2.25
C TYR A 112 -26.30 -38.63 -1.78
N VAL A 113 -26.70 -38.74 -0.52
CA VAL A 113 -27.52 -37.74 0.16
C VAL A 113 -26.67 -36.88 1.08
N VAL A 114 -26.93 -35.57 1.05
CA VAL A 114 -26.23 -34.61 1.90
C VAL A 114 -27.27 -33.74 2.62
N ASP A 115 -27.20 -33.76 3.95
CA ASP A 115 -28.01 -32.96 4.87
C ASP A 115 -27.23 -31.75 5.39
N LEU A 116 -27.90 -30.87 6.12
CA LEU A 116 -27.31 -29.78 6.89
C LEU A 116 -26.56 -30.30 8.14
N ALA A 117 -26.87 -31.51 8.59
CA ALA A 117 -26.36 -32.09 9.83
C ALA A 117 -25.82 -33.49 9.63
N ASN A 118 -24.78 -33.84 10.36
CA ASN A 118 -24.30 -35.22 10.40
C ASN A 118 -25.01 -36.08 11.46
N LYS A 119 -24.78 -37.39 11.38
CA LYS A 119 -25.32 -38.39 12.30
C LYS A 119 -24.98 -38.07 13.77
N SER A 120 -23.80 -37.50 14.03
CA SER A 120 -23.34 -37.10 15.37
C SER A 120 -23.96 -35.79 15.87
N GLY A 121 -24.80 -35.14 15.05
CA GLY A 121 -25.53 -33.94 15.44
C GLY A 121 -24.72 -32.65 15.34
N GLN A 122 -23.61 -32.66 14.61
CA GLN A 122 -22.96 -31.43 14.19
C GLN A 122 -23.72 -30.83 12.99
N PHE A 123 -23.84 -29.50 12.96
CA PHE A 123 -24.63 -28.77 11.98
C PHE A 123 -23.78 -27.73 11.26
N LEU A 124 -23.96 -27.64 9.95
CA LEU A 124 -23.49 -26.52 9.17
C LEU A 124 -24.43 -25.32 9.33
N THR A 125 -23.86 -24.11 9.38
CA THR A 125 -24.65 -22.90 9.70
C THR A 125 -25.34 -22.30 8.49
N ALA A 126 -24.82 -22.53 7.28
CA ALA A 126 -25.36 -22.01 6.03
C ALA A 126 -25.36 -23.07 4.93
N ALA A 127 -26.28 -22.95 3.97
CA ALA A 127 -26.33 -23.82 2.79
C ALA A 127 -25.04 -23.76 1.96
N GLN A 128 -24.38 -22.59 1.92
CA GLN A 128 -23.11 -22.41 1.23
C GLN A 128 -22.00 -23.31 1.79
N ASP A 129 -22.01 -23.61 3.09
CA ASP A 129 -21.03 -24.50 3.70
C ASP A 129 -21.22 -25.94 3.21
N VAL A 130 -22.47 -26.38 3.03
CA VAL A 130 -22.80 -27.68 2.45
C VAL A 130 -22.31 -27.78 1.01
N PHE A 131 -22.46 -26.71 0.22
CA PHE A 131 -21.98 -26.67 -1.16
C PHE A 131 -20.45 -26.72 -1.22
N LYS A 132 -19.76 -26.01 -0.31
CA LYS A 132 -18.29 -26.07 -0.19
C LYS A 132 -17.83 -27.49 0.17
N MET A 133 -18.48 -28.15 1.14
CA MET A 133 -18.18 -29.53 1.51
C MET A 133 -18.38 -30.48 0.34
N THR A 134 -19.49 -30.32 -0.36
CA THR A 134 -19.84 -31.14 -1.52
C THR A 134 -18.81 -30.98 -2.63
N SER A 135 -18.41 -29.74 -2.94
CA SER A 135 -17.37 -29.45 -3.92
C SER A 135 -16.03 -30.10 -3.54
N GLN A 136 -15.60 -29.94 -2.27
CA GLN A 136 -14.36 -30.50 -1.78
C GLN A 136 -14.36 -32.04 -1.81
N ALA A 137 -15.44 -32.66 -1.35
CA ALA A 137 -15.59 -34.11 -1.41
C ALA A 137 -15.53 -34.59 -2.86
N LEU A 138 -16.29 -33.99 -3.78
CA LEU A 138 -16.28 -34.37 -5.20
C LEU A 138 -14.91 -34.19 -5.85
N PHE A 139 -14.18 -33.13 -5.50
CA PHE A 139 -12.80 -32.94 -5.95
C PHE A 139 -11.92 -34.11 -5.50
N LEU A 140 -11.98 -34.49 -4.22
CA LEU A 140 -11.21 -35.63 -3.69
C LEU A 140 -11.62 -36.95 -4.36
N LEU A 141 -12.93 -37.20 -4.53
CA LEU A 141 -13.45 -38.42 -5.16
C LEU A 141 -13.19 -38.50 -6.67
N SER A 142 -12.88 -37.37 -7.31
CA SER A 142 -12.63 -37.33 -8.76
C SER A 142 -11.15 -37.33 -9.11
N VAL A 143 -10.32 -36.61 -8.33
CA VAL A 143 -8.95 -36.26 -8.73
C VAL A 143 -7.88 -36.97 -7.89
N SER A 144 -8.22 -37.48 -6.71
CA SER A 144 -7.22 -38.09 -5.81
C SER A 144 -7.13 -39.62 -5.97
N PRO A 145 -6.02 -40.25 -5.53
CA PRO A 145 -5.90 -41.71 -5.44
C PRO A 145 -7.00 -42.37 -4.59
N LEU A 146 -7.65 -41.61 -3.69
CA LEU A 146 -8.80 -42.09 -2.89
C LEU A 146 -9.95 -42.55 -3.79
N SER A 147 -10.06 -41.99 -4.99
CA SER A 147 -11.08 -42.36 -5.95
C SER A 147 -10.98 -43.84 -6.38
N GLY A 148 -9.76 -44.36 -6.54
CA GLY A 148 -9.52 -45.77 -6.88
C GLY A 148 -9.90 -46.71 -5.72
N ALA A 149 -9.53 -46.35 -4.49
CA ALA A 149 -9.87 -47.10 -3.28
C ALA A 149 -11.40 -47.14 -3.06
N GLN A 150 -12.08 -46.01 -3.26
CA GLN A 150 -13.54 -45.94 -3.20
C GLN A 150 -14.21 -46.82 -4.25
N VAL A 151 -13.78 -46.74 -5.52
CA VAL A 151 -14.34 -47.57 -6.61
C VAL A 151 -14.15 -49.06 -6.32
N SER A 152 -12.97 -49.46 -5.85
CA SER A 152 -12.68 -50.85 -5.48
C SER A 152 -13.59 -51.33 -4.35
N MET A 153 -13.84 -50.51 -3.32
CA MET A 153 -14.78 -50.86 -2.26
C MET A 153 -16.23 -50.93 -2.74
N LEU A 154 -16.72 -49.97 -3.52
CA LEU A 154 -18.10 -49.99 -4.02
C LEU A 154 -18.42 -51.25 -4.84
N ALA A 155 -17.44 -51.73 -5.62
CA ALA A 155 -17.52 -53.00 -6.34
C ALA A 155 -17.59 -54.23 -5.40
N ASN A 156 -17.03 -54.12 -4.19
CA ASN A 156 -17.04 -55.18 -3.18
C ASN A 156 -18.24 -55.08 -2.22
N THR A 157 -18.76 -53.89 -1.93
CA THR A 157 -19.91 -53.65 -1.04
C THR A 157 -21.21 -54.18 -1.65
N THR A 158 -21.37 -54.07 -2.97
CA THR A 158 -22.52 -54.67 -3.70
C THR A 158 -22.56 -56.20 -3.60
N VAL A 159 -21.44 -56.84 -3.26
CA VAL A 159 -21.32 -58.30 -3.10
C VAL A 159 -21.65 -58.76 -1.68
N GLN A 160 -21.76 -57.86 -0.68
CA GLN A 160 -21.73 -58.24 0.74
C GLN A 160 -22.98 -58.00 1.62
N ASP A 161 -24.11 -57.42 1.17
CA ASP A 161 -25.21 -57.12 2.14
C ASP A 161 -26.62 -57.63 1.73
N PRO A 162 -27.32 -58.41 2.59
CA PRO A 162 -28.71 -58.76 2.38
C PRO A 162 -29.62 -57.52 2.48
N LYS A 163 -30.67 -57.50 1.67
CA LYS A 163 -31.74 -56.50 1.72
C LYS A 163 -32.09 -56.08 3.16
N PHE A 164 -31.92 -54.81 3.51
CA PHE A 164 -32.38 -54.27 4.80
C PHE A 164 -33.90 -54.15 4.79
N LYS A 165 -34.58 -54.89 5.66
CA LYS A 165 -36.06 -54.95 5.73
C LYS A 165 -36.72 -55.19 4.35
N GLY A 166 -36.11 -56.02 3.50
CA GLY A 166 -36.63 -56.35 2.17
C GLY A 166 -36.32 -55.35 1.05
N LYS A 167 -35.62 -54.24 1.37
CA LYS A 167 -35.18 -53.20 0.44
C LYS A 167 -33.67 -53.25 0.21
N MET A 168 -33.21 -52.84 -0.96
CA MET A 168 -31.77 -52.66 -1.21
C MET A 168 -31.28 -51.40 -0.49
N PRO A 169 -30.11 -51.42 0.18
CA PRO A 169 -29.50 -50.20 0.70
C PRO A 169 -28.84 -49.41 -0.45
N TYR A 170 -29.55 -48.43 -1.01
CA TYR A 170 -29.09 -47.68 -2.20
C TYR A 170 -28.65 -46.23 -1.92
N LEU A 171 -28.80 -45.74 -0.69
CA LEU A 171 -28.40 -44.39 -0.29
C LEU A 171 -27.08 -44.39 0.48
N SER A 172 -26.16 -43.53 0.07
CA SER A 172 -24.89 -43.26 0.74
C SER A 172 -24.79 -41.78 1.12
N SER A 173 -23.78 -41.40 1.89
CA SER A 173 -23.46 -40.00 2.17
C SER A 173 -21.95 -39.83 2.19
N PHE A 174 -21.47 -38.61 2.03
CA PHE A 174 -20.06 -38.27 2.19
C PHE A 174 -19.93 -37.00 3.01
N SER A 175 -18.70 -36.75 3.41
CA SER A 175 -18.27 -35.58 4.15
C SER A 175 -16.80 -35.33 3.78
N SER A 176 -16.35 -34.10 3.99
CA SER A 176 -14.93 -33.78 3.91
C SER A 176 -14.64 -32.73 4.95
N ALA A 177 -13.57 -32.95 5.69
CA ALA A 177 -13.02 -32.04 6.67
C ALA A 177 -11.49 -32.02 6.50
N ALA A 178 -10.85 -30.95 6.93
CA ALA A 178 -9.41 -30.77 6.75
C ALA A 178 -8.78 -30.11 7.98
N LEU A 179 -7.57 -30.56 8.33
CA LEU A 179 -6.66 -29.77 9.12
C LEU A 179 -5.94 -28.79 8.20
N ILE A 180 -5.96 -27.50 8.54
CA ILE A 180 -5.39 -26.46 7.68
C ILE A 180 -4.39 -25.60 8.43
N TYR A 181 -3.36 -25.15 7.72
CA TYR A 181 -2.46 -24.12 8.20
C TYR A 181 -2.80 -22.78 7.52
N PRO A 182 -3.12 -21.71 8.27
CA PRO A 182 -3.73 -20.51 7.71
C PRO A 182 -2.69 -19.55 7.08
N LYS A 183 -1.95 -20.02 6.06
CA LYS A 183 -0.84 -19.31 5.40
C LYS A 183 -1.21 -17.88 4.99
N GLU A 184 -2.33 -17.71 4.28
CA GLU A 184 -2.76 -16.41 3.78
C GLU A 184 -3.12 -15.43 4.91
N ARG A 185 -3.82 -15.93 5.95
CA ARG A 185 -4.24 -15.11 7.09
C ARG A 185 -3.02 -14.69 7.92
N LEU A 186 -2.07 -15.61 8.12
CA LEU A 186 -0.81 -15.35 8.80
C LEU A 186 0.04 -14.31 8.05
N LEU A 187 0.17 -14.45 6.73
CA LEU A 187 0.88 -13.47 5.90
C LEU A 187 0.24 -12.08 6.01
N GLN A 188 -1.09 -12.00 5.91
CA GLN A 188 -1.81 -10.73 6.07
C GLN A 188 -1.60 -10.12 7.46
N TYR A 189 -1.61 -10.95 8.52
CA TYR A 189 -1.35 -10.48 9.88
C TYR A 189 0.07 -9.94 10.04
N CYS A 190 1.09 -10.71 9.64
CA CYS A 190 2.49 -10.32 9.76
C CYS A 190 2.79 -9.04 8.97
N SER A 191 2.23 -8.93 7.77
CA SER A 191 2.38 -7.74 6.92
C SER A 191 1.68 -6.52 7.50
N ALA A 192 0.50 -6.69 8.09
CA ALA A 192 -0.21 -5.62 8.80
C ALA A 192 0.59 -5.15 10.04
N ARG A 193 1.11 -6.09 10.82
CA ARG A 193 1.89 -5.81 12.02
C ARG A 193 3.21 -5.10 11.69
N LEU A 194 3.93 -5.56 10.67
CA LEU A 194 5.17 -4.92 10.20
C LEU A 194 4.91 -3.52 9.63
N ALA A 195 3.81 -3.33 8.90
CA ALA A 195 3.42 -2.01 8.41
C ALA A 195 3.19 -1.01 9.56
N VAL A 196 2.47 -1.42 10.61
CA VAL A 196 2.24 -0.59 11.81
C VAL A 196 3.55 -0.30 12.54
N ASP A 197 4.39 -1.32 12.77
CA ASP A 197 5.70 -1.14 13.41
C ASP A 197 6.61 -0.20 12.60
N SER A 198 6.55 -0.27 11.26
CA SER A 198 7.25 0.67 10.37
C SER A 198 6.75 2.11 10.53
N LEU A 199 5.43 2.34 10.58
CA LEU A 199 4.88 3.69 10.81
C LEU A 199 5.27 4.25 12.18
N HIS A 200 5.18 3.43 13.24
CA HIS A 200 5.65 3.82 14.57
C HIS A 200 7.15 4.11 14.60
N ARG A 201 7.96 3.36 13.86
CA ARG A 201 9.40 3.63 13.73
C ARG A 201 9.66 5.03 13.17
N LEU A 202 8.89 5.49 12.19
CA LEU A 202 9.03 6.86 11.64
C LEU A 202 8.76 7.94 12.69
N GLN A 203 7.80 7.72 13.60
CA GLN A 203 7.50 8.67 14.68
C GLN A 203 8.66 8.83 15.67
N THR A 204 9.52 7.81 15.80
CA THR A 204 10.72 7.87 16.66
C THR A 204 11.88 8.63 16.02
N LYS A 205 11.90 8.76 14.69
CA LYS A 205 12.93 9.50 13.92
C LYS A 205 12.63 11.01 13.94
N LYS A 206 12.57 11.61 15.12
CA LYS A 206 12.36 13.06 15.23
C LYS A 206 13.63 13.80 14.82
N TYR A 207 13.43 14.92 14.11
CA TYR A 207 14.49 15.85 13.81
C TYR A 207 15.05 16.46 15.10
N SER A 208 16.38 16.58 15.18
CA SER A 208 17.09 17.32 16.22
C SER A 208 18.00 18.36 15.60
N ASP A 209 17.99 19.57 16.16
CA ASP A 209 18.93 20.64 15.85
C ASP A 209 20.10 20.70 16.86
N GLU A 210 20.23 19.71 17.73
CA GLU A 210 21.35 19.57 18.66
C GLU A 210 22.55 18.97 17.94
N GLY A 211 23.68 19.70 17.93
CA GLY A 211 24.94 19.27 17.34
C GLY A 211 25.66 20.39 16.59
N ASP A 212 26.96 20.21 16.35
CA ASP A 212 27.82 21.23 15.72
C ASP A 212 27.43 21.52 14.26
N ARG A 213 26.83 20.55 13.55
CA ARG A 213 26.39 20.70 12.16
C ARG A 213 25.02 20.05 11.93
N PRO A 214 23.93 20.74 12.29
CA PRO A 214 22.58 20.21 12.12
C PRO A 214 22.21 19.94 10.65
N PRO A 215 21.25 19.05 10.37
CA PRO A 215 20.90 18.69 8.99
C PRO A 215 20.37 19.85 8.14
N HIS A 216 19.62 20.80 8.71
CA HIS A 216 19.15 21.99 7.97
C HIS A 216 20.31 22.91 7.54
N VAL A 217 21.34 23.06 8.38
CA VAL A 217 22.55 23.82 8.04
C VAL A 217 23.31 23.14 6.91
N THR A 218 23.46 21.81 6.97
CA THR A 218 24.07 21.03 5.89
C THR A 218 23.31 21.23 4.57
N LEU A 219 21.97 21.24 4.62
CA LEU A 219 21.14 21.49 3.45
C LEU A 219 21.36 22.90 2.88
N ILE A 220 21.44 23.93 3.73
CA ILE A 220 21.74 25.32 3.33
C ILE A 220 23.08 25.40 2.62
N GLU A 221 24.13 24.77 3.18
CA GLU A 221 25.47 24.76 2.59
C GLU A 221 25.50 24.05 1.23
N GLU A 222 24.90 22.86 1.15
CA GLU A 222 24.83 22.11 -0.11
C GLU A 222 24.01 22.83 -1.18
N LEU A 223 23.02 23.64 -0.77
CA LEU A 223 22.26 24.51 -1.67
C LEU A 223 22.94 25.86 -1.90
N ARG A 224 24.07 26.15 -1.24
CA ARG A 224 24.80 27.43 -1.31
C ARG A 224 23.93 28.64 -0.96
N LEU A 225 23.07 28.50 0.05
CA LEU A 225 22.13 29.53 0.49
C LEU A 225 22.68 30.43 1.60
N ASN A 226 23.97 30.33 1.95
CA ASN A 226 24.59 31.24 2.90
C ASN A 226 24.68 32.66 2.29
N PRO A 227 24.38 33.74 3.05
CA PRO A 227 24.29 35.10 2.51
C PRO A 227 25.54 35.57 1.74
N VAL A 228 26.74 35.23 2.24
CA VAL A 228 28.01 35.60 1.60
C VAL A 228 28.17 34.88 0.25
N THR A 229 27.88 33.58 0.20
CA THR A 229 27.98 32.77 -1.02
C THR A 229 26.93 33.21 -2.04
N LEU A 230 25.68 33.42 -1.60
CA LEU A 230 24.59 33.81 -2.49
C LEU A 230 24.84 35.19 -3.12
N ARG A 231 25.35 36.15 -2.34
CA ARG A 231 25.75 37.47 -2.88
C ARG A 231 26.82 37.35 -3.96
N GLY A 232 27.81 36.47 -3.75
CA GLY A 232 28.85 36.17 -4.73
C GLY A 232 28.30 35.49 -5.99
N ASP A 233 27.35 34.56 -5.83
CA ASP A 233 26.71 33.86 -6.95
C ASP A 233 25.82 34.81 -7.78
N LEU A 234 25.23 35.86 -7.19
CA LEU A 234 24.40 36.87 -7.88
C LEU A 234 25.21 37.95 -8.61
N ARG A 235 26.23 38.52 -7.93
CA ARG A 235 26.98 39.68 -8.46
C ARG A 235 28.30 39.31 -9.13
N GLY A 236 28.91 38.21 -8.71
CA GLY A 236 30.26 37.85 -9.11
C GLY A 236 31.27 38.98 -8.83
N ASN A 237 32.13 39.24 -9.82
CA ASN A 237 33.14 40.30 -9.78
C ASN A 237 32.74 41.57 -10.58
N GLN A 238 31.45 41.73 -10.90
CA GLN A 238 30.99 42.87 -11.69
C GLN A 238 31.07 44.17 -10.86
N THR A 239 31.68 45.19 -11.45
CA THR A 239 31.80 46.54 -10.88
C THR A 239 31.63 47.58 -11.99
N VAL A 240 31.20 48.79 -11.63
CA VAL A 240 31.23 49.94 -12.56
C VAL A 240 32.69 50.24 -12.91
N LYS A 241 33.00 50.43 -14.19
CA LYS A 241 34.37 50.57 -14.71
C LYS A 241 34.96 51.93 -14.40
N ASN A 242 34.12 52.97 -14.43
CA ASN A 242 34.50 54.37 -14.30
C ASN A 242 35.55 54.78 -15.38
N ASP A 243 35.12 54.84 -16.64
CA ASP A 243 36.02 55.00 -17.79
C ASP A 243 36.64 56.41 -17.93
N ASN A 244 36.07 57.46 -17.31
CA ASN A 244 36.51 58.85 -17.52
C ASN A 244 37.18 59.50 -16.31
N LEU A 245 37.56 58.74 -15.28
CA LEU A 245 38.21 59.26 -14.07
C LEU A 245 39.46 60.12 -14.38
N GLN A 246 40.25 59.73 -15.38
CA GLN A 246 41.46 60.48 -15.76
C GLN A 246 41.13 61.85 -16.39
N LEU A 247 40.01 61.96 -17.11
CA LEU A 247 39.56 63.24 -17.68
C LEU A 247 39.16 64.21 -16.57
N ILE A 248 38.47 63.71 -15.54
CA ILE A 248 38.13 64.48 -14.33
C ILE A 248 39.42 64.97 -13.68
N LEU A 249 40.38 64.09 -13.39
CA LEU A 249 41.66 64.45 -12.77
C LEU A 249 42.46 65.46 -13.62
N ALA A 250 42.45 65.34 -14.94
CA ALA A 250 43.17 66.22 -15.87
C ALA A 250 42.50 67.60 -16.09
N ALA A 251 41.24 67.78 -15.67
CA ALA A 251 40.51 69.04 -15.83
C ALA A 251 41.25 70.22 -15.17
N LYS A 252 41.41 71.31 -15.93
CA LYS A 252 42.17 72.51 -15.52
C LYS A 252 41.31 73.60 -14.88
N ASP A 253 39.99 73.49 -15.00
CA ASP A 253 39.03 74.42 -14.43
C ASP A 253 37.75 73.70 -13.99
N PRO A 254 36.93 74.31 -13.09
CA PRO A 254 35.75 73.66 -12.55
C PRO A 254 34.65 73.38 -13.57
N GLY A 255 34.51 74.20 -14.61
CA GLY A 255 33.46 73.99 -15.63
C GLY A 255 33.71 72.71 -16.42
N THR A 256 34.95 72.51 -16.87
CA THR A 256 35.35 71.28 -17.54
C THR A 256 35.29 70.06 -16.61
N ALA A 257 35.71 70.19 -15.34
CA ALA A 257 35.61 69.10 -14.36
C ALA A 257 34.15 68.67 -14.12
N LEU A 258 33.23 69.64 -13.98
CA LEU A 258 31.80 69.36 -13.83
C LEU A 258 31.20 68.66 -15.05
N ALA A 259 31.56 69.11 -16.27
CA ALA A 259 31.10 68.46 -17.49
C ALA A 259 31.58 66.99 -17.58
N TYR A 260 32.83 66.71 -17.20
CA TYR A 260 33.34 65.34 -17.16
C TYR A 260 32.70 64.51 -16.04
N ILE A 261 32.45 65.08 -14.86
CA ILE A 261 31.73 64.39 -13.78
C ILE A 261 30.30 64.05 -14.23
N THR A 262 29.58 64.98 -14.85
CA THR A 262 28.22 64.72 -15.36
C THR A 262 28.20 63.64 -16.44
N ASN A 263 29.17 63.66 -17.36
CA ASN A 263 29.29 62.61 -18.37
C ASN A 263 29.60 61.24 -17.73
N GLU A 264 30.53 61.21 -16.76
CA GLU A 264 30.86 59.97 -16.05
C GLU A 264 29.67 59.43 -15.26
N MET A 265 28.94 60.27 -14.53
CA MET A 265 27.74 59.85 -13.82
C MET A 265 26.68 59.24 -14.76
N SER A 266 26.55 59.78 -15.99
CA SER A 266 25.66 59.24 -17.01
C SER A 266 26.15 57.90 -17.56
N ASN A 267 27.46 57.72 -17.73
CA ASN A 267 28.04 56.44 -18.14
C ASN A 267 27.90 55.39 -17.04
N ASP A 268 28.22 55.75 -15.80
CA ASP A 268 28.03 54.92 -14.62
C ASP A 268 26.58 54.45 -14.50
N GLU A 269 25.60 55.31 -14.81
CA GLU A 269 24.18 54.92 -14.80
C GLU A 269 23.85 53.84 -15.83
N ILE A 270 24.39 53.93 -17.04
CA ILE A 270 24.21 52.92 -18.08
C ILE A 270 24.90 51.60 -17.70
N GLU A 271 26.12 51.68 -17.18
CA GLU A 271 26.86 50.50 -16.70
C GLU A 271 26.15 49.83 -15.53
N ARG A 272 25.71 50.61 -14.54
CA ARG A 272 24.91 50.11 -13.41
C ARG A 272 23.64 49.43 -13.90
N ALA A 273 22.90 50.03 -14.83
CA ALA A 273 21.68 49.43 -15.36
C ALA A 273 21.95 48.05 -15.96
N THR A 274 23.05 47.89 -16.71
CA THR A 274 23.46 46.60 -17.29
C THR A 274 23.84 45.58 -16.21
N ILE A 275 24.56 45.99 -15.18
CA ILE A 275 24.93 45.11 -14.06
C ILE A 275 23.69 44.70 -13.27
N ILE A 276 22.77 45.62 -13.01
CA ILE A 276 21.51 45.36 -12.30
C ILE A 276 20.66 44.36 -13.09
N GLU A 277 20.55 44.51 -14.41
CA GLU A 277 19.87 43.54 -15.27
C GLU A 277 20.47 42.13 -15.13
N ASN A 278 21.81 42.01 -15.13
CA ASN A 278 22.48 40.73 -14.91
C ASN A 278 22.19 40.15 -13.52
N ILE A 279 22.18 40.97 -12.47
CA ILE A 279 21.88 40.55 -11.09
C ILE A 279 20.44 40.04 -10.99
N VAL A 280 19.48 40.73 -11.61
CA VAL A 280 18.07 40.35 -11.61
C VAL A 280 17.88 39.02 -12.36
N ASN A 281 18.44 38.90 -13.57
CA ASN A 281 18.35 37.67 -14.36
C ASN A 281 18.98 36.47 -13.61
N ALA A 282 20.16 36.67 -13.01
CA ALA A 282 20.79 35.64 -12.17
C ALA A 282 19.92 35.27 -10.96
N GLY A 283 19.21 36.25 -10.38
CA GLY A 283 18.25 36.05 -9.30
C GLY A 283 17.07 35.16 -9.68
N GLU A 284 16.47 35.40 -10.83
CA GLU A 284 15.36 34.60 -11.36
C GLU A 284 15.81 33.15 -11.61
N GLU A 285 16.92 32.96 -12.33
CA GLU A 285 17.47 31.63 -12.63
C GLU A 285 17.85 30.85 -11.35
N LEU A 286 18.51 31.51 -10.39
CA LEU A 286 18.85 30.89 -9.12
C LEU A 286 17.60 30.55 -8.31
N THR A 287 16.59 31.42 -8.29
CA THR A 287 15.36 31.14 -7.53
C THR A 287 14.69 29.87 -8.02
N GLU A 288 14.53 29.69 -9.34
CA GLU A 288 13.98 28.46 -9.93
C GLU A 288 14.84 27.24 -9.58
N LEU A 289 16.15 27.32 -9.83
CA LEU A 289 17.09 26.21 -9.59
C LEU A 289 17.14 25.77 -8.11
N LYS A 290 17.12 26.72 -7.17
CA LYS A 290 17.17 26.42 -5.73
C LYS A 290 15.85 25.86 -5.24
N THR A 291 14.72 26.35 -5.72
CA THR A 291 13.38 25.82 -5.41
C THR A 291 13.26 24.36 -5.83
N ASP A 292 13.67 24.02 -7.06
CA ASP A 292 13.67 22.64 -7.56
C ASP A 292 14.63 21.72 -6.79
N SER A 293 15.80 22.23 -6.42
CA SER A 293 16.78 21.48 -5.66
C SER A 293 16.31 21.21 -4.23
N LEU A 294 15.64 22.19 -3.61
CA LEU A 294 14.99 22.05 -2.31
C LEU A 294 13.89 20.98 -2.34
N ARG A 295 12.98 21.02 -3.33
CA ARG A 295 11.94 19.99 -3.52
C ARG A 295 12.52 18.59 -3.63
N ARG A 296 13.51 18.40 -4.53
CA ARG A 296 14.14 17.08 -4.75
C ARG A 296 14.81 16.54 -3.49
N LYS A 297 15.52 17.39 -2.74
CA LYS A 297 16.15 16.99 -1.47
C LYS A 297 15.11 16.70 -0.39
N GLY A 298 14.05 17.51 -0.28
CA GLY A 298 12.93 17.27 0.63
C GLY A 298 12.28 15.90 0.40
N THR A 299 12.00 15.54 -0.86
CA THR A 299 11.47 14.21 -1.22
C THR A 299 12.41 13.08 -0.81
N LYS A 300 13.72 13.24 -1.05
CA LYS A 300 14.73 12.23 -0.66
C LYS A 300 14.81 12.07 0.86
N VAL A 301 14.79 13.17 1.61
CA VAL A 301 14.78 13.15 3.09
C VAL A 301 13.52 12.46 3.59
N ASN A 302 12.34 12.79 3.05
CA ASN A 302 11.09 12.13 3.40
C ASN A 302 11.15 10.62 3.14
N ALA A 303 11.66 10.19 1.99
CA ALA A 303 11.75 8.76 1.66
C ALA A 303 12.69 7.97 2.59
N LEU A 304 13.79 8.59 3.06
CA LEU A 304 14.80 7.93 3.89
C LEU A 304 14.52 8.01 5.39
N GLN A 305 14.01 9.16 5.86
CA GLN A 305 13.86 9.46 7.30
C GLN A 305 12.39 9.59 7.73
N GLY A 306 11.46 9.64 6.78
CA GLY A 306 10.04 9.79 7.04
C GLY A 306 9.56 11.24 7.10
N PRO A 307 8.23 11.44 7.08
CA PRO A 307 7.63 12.77 7.01
C PRO A 307 7.79 13.58 8.30
N TYR A 308 7.87 12.91 9.45
CA TYR A 308 8.12 13.55 10.75
C TYR A 308 9.48 14.24 10.80
N PHE A 309 10.53 13.54 10.35
CA PHE A 309 11.88 14.11 10.26
C PHE A 309 11.94 15.24 9.23
N ALA A 310 11.40 15.00 8.03
CA ALA A 310 11.39 15.99 6.96
C ALA A 310 10.67 17.28 7.36
N LYS A 311 9.54 17.17 8.07
CA LYS A 311 8.81 18.33 8.59
C LYS A 311 9.66 19.08 9.62
N GLY A 312 10.27 18.38 10.57
CA GLY A 312 11.11 19.04 11.59
C GLY A 312 12.33 19.74 10.99
N LEU A 313 12.90 19.20 9.90
CA LEU A 313 13.95 19.85 9.13
C LEU A 313 13.45 21.14 8.46
N ASN A 314 12.26 21.12 7.86
CA ASN A 314 11.66 22.31 7.28
C ASN A 314 11.31 23.35 8.34
N ASP A 315 10.72 22.93 9.46
CA ASP A 315 10.44 23.82 10.60
C ASP A 315 11.73 24.50 11.10
N ALA A 316 12.88 23.82 11.03
CA ALA A 316 14.19 24.40 11.37
C ALA A 316 14.69 25.42 10.34
N LEU A 317 14.44 25.21 9.04
CA LEU A 317 14.73 26.22 8.00
C LEU A 317 13.90 27.50 8.17
N LEU A 318 12.72 27.39 8.80
CA LEU A 318 11.79 28.50 9.06
C LEU A 318 11.95 29.14 10.46
N LYS A 319 12.99 28.76 11.23
CA LYS A 319 13.18 29.32 12.58
C LYS A 319 13.69 30.75 12.51
N ASP A 320 12.90 31.69 12.99
CA ASP A 320 13.31 33.09 13.18
C ASP A 320 14.12 33.27 14.48
N LYS A 321 15.42 33.02 14.42
CA LYS A 321 16.36 33.42 15.48
C LYS A 321 17.64 33.96 14.87
N ALA A 322 18.05 35.16 15.30
CA ALA A 322 19.21 35.89 14.77
C ALA A 322 20.55 35.14 14.92
N ASP A 323 20.63 34.13 15.79
CA ASP A 323 21.80 33.30 16.04
C ASP A 323 21.79 31.97 15.25
N ARG A 324 20.85 31.78 14.32
CA ARG A 324 20.68 30.51 13.59
C ARG A 324 20.80 30.65 12.09
N ASP A 325 21.45 29.66 11.48
CA ASP A 325 21.53 29.49 10.04
C ASP A 325 20.20 28.95 9.50
N SER A 326 19.25 29.85 9.22
CA SER A 326 17.93 29.54 8.68
C SER A 326 17.53 30.51 7.57
N LEU A 327 16.57 30.13 6.73
CA LEU A 327 16.10 31.00 5.64
C LEU A 327 15.40 32.24 6.19
N THR A 328 14.56 32.09 7.21
CA THR A 328 13.86 33.20 7.85
C THR A 328 14.83 34.15 8.54
N ALA A 329 15.88 33.64 9.20
CA ALA A 329 16.92 34.47 9.80
C ALA A 329 17.71 35.25 8.73
N PHE A 330 18.07 34.62 7.61
CA PHE A 330 18.74 35.30 6.50
C PHE A 330 17.85 36.35 5.85
N LEU A 331 16.55 36.07 5.67
CA LEU A 331 15.57 37.02 5.13
C LEU A 331 15.42 38.25 6.04
N ASN A 332 15.25 38.03 7.34
CA ASN A 332 15.10 39.08 8.35
C ASN A 332 16.39 39.88 8.56
N GLY A 333 17.55 39.30 8.28
CA GLY A 333 18.84 39.99 8.32
C GLY A 333 19.06 41.00 7.19
N ILE A 334 18.18 41.06 6.18
CA ILE A 334 18.28 42.03 5.07
C ILE A 334 17.47 43.29 5.38
N ASP A 335 18.16 44.32 5.87
CA ASP A 335 17.62 45.67 6.11
C ASP A 335 17.82 46.58 4.88
N LEU A 336 16.80 46.60 4.01
CA LEU A 336 16.79 47.48 2.83
C LEU A 336 16.64 48.97 3.21
N ASP A 337 16.08 49.30 4.37
CA ASP A 337 15.90 50.68 4.80
C ASP A 337 17.23 51.28 5.28
N GLU A 338 18.08 50.48 5.93
CA GLU A 338 19.47 50.85 6.22
C GLU A 338 20.28 51.06 4.92
N GLU A 339 20.17 50.15 3.95
CA GLU A 339 20.89 50.28 2.68
C GLU A 339 20.44 51.50 1.86
N ASN A 340 19.12 51.77 1.80
CA ASN A 340 18.58 52.97 1.15
C ASN A 340 19.01 54.27 1.87
N ARG A 341 19.05 54.30 3.20
CA ARG A 341 19.59 55.45 3.96
C ARG A 341 21.06 55.67 3.63
N ALA A 342 21.85 54.59 3.56
CA ALA A 342 23.27 54.66 3.23
C ALA A 342 23.52 55.12 1.78
N ILE A 343 22.59 54.90 0.85
CA ILE A 343 22.62 55.46 -0.51
C ILE A 343 22.33 56.96 -0.46
N ALA A 344 21.22 57.37 0.18
CA ALA A 344 20.84 58.78 0.26
C ALA A 344 21.93 59.67 0.91
N GLU A 345 22.63 59.15 1.92
CA GLU A 345 23.78 59.83 2.52
C GLU A 345 24.94 60.03 1.53
N LYS A 346 25.23 59.02 0.70
CA LYS A 346 26.30 59.10 -0.32
C LYS A 346 25.91 60.04 -1.45
N GLU A 347 24.66 60.00 -1.91
CA GLU A 347 24.12 60.96 -2.89
C GLU A 347 24.23 62.40 -2.38
N THR A 348 23.88 62.62 -1.11
CA THR A 348 24.00 63.95 -0.46
C THR A 348 25.46 64.42 -0.43
N LYS A 349 26.40 63.54 -0.06
CA LYS A 349 27.84 63.86 -0.05
C LYS A 349 28.37 64.19 -1.45
N LEU A 350 27.99 63.41 -2.47
CA LEU A 350 28.37 63.65 -3.86
C LEU A 350 27.80 64.99 -4.36
N THR A 351 26.51 65.23 -4.15
CA THR A 351 25.82 66.47 -4.55
C THR A 351 26.49 67.69 -3.93
N LYS A 352 26.76 67.67 -2.62
CA LYS A 352 27.45 68.76 -1.92
C LYS A 352 28.87 68.99 -2.46
N THR A 353 29.57 67.92 -2.86
CA THR A 353 30.91 68.01 -3.45
C THR A 353 30.86 68.66 -4.84
N ILE A 354 29.87 68.31 -5.65
CA ILE A 354 29.60 68.91 -6.96
C ILE A 354 29.24 70.40 -6.81
N GLU A 355 28.39 70.76 -5.85
CA GLU A 355 28.04 72.16 -5.55
C GLU A 355 29.27 72.97 -5.11
N ASN A 356 30.10 72.42 -4.22
CA ASN A 356 31.34 73.04 -3.80
C ASN A 356 32.31 73.25 -4.97
N LEU A 357 32.39 72.28 -5.89
CA LEU A 357 33.18 72.38 -7.12
C LEU A 357 32.65 73.49 -8.03
N ALA A 358 31.33 73.62 -8.17
CA ALA A 358 30.69 74.68 -8.94
C ALA A 358 30.88 76.07 -8.31
N ASN A 359 30.88 76.18 -6.99
CA ASN A 359 31.07 77.45 -6.29
C ASN A 359 32.50 78.01 -6.44
N LEU A 360 33.50 77.16 -6.73
CA LEU A 360 34.87 77.61 -7.05
C LEU A 360 34.95 78.51 -8.29
N SER A 361 33.98 78.46 -9.20
CA SER A 361 33.92 79.30 -10.40
C SER A 361 32.94 80.48 -10.30
N LYS A 362 31.98 80.44 -9.36
CA LYS A 362 30.89 81.43 -9.24
C LYS A 362 31.06 82.45 -8.12
N GLU A 363 31.68 82.10 -6.98
CA GLU A 363 31.80 83.05 -5.86
C GLU A 363 32.93 84.06 -6.07
N TRP A 364 32.62 85.36 -5.99
CA TRP A 364 33.58 86.45 -6.15
C TRP A 364 34.80 86.37 -5.21
N LYS A 365 34.62 85.83 -3.98
CA LYS A 365 35.70 85.60 -3.00
C LYS A 365 36.70 84.53 -3.46
N GLN A 366 36.23 83.48 -4.12
CA GLN A 366 37.05 82.37 -4.65
C GLN A 366 37.81 82.81 -5.91
N VAL A 367 37.19 83.65 -6.74
CA VAL A 367 37.81 84.27 -7.92
C VAL A 367 38.95 85.23 -7.52
N ALA A 368 38.79 85.97 -6.41
CA ALA A 368 39.85 86.79 -5.83
C ALA A 368 40.99 85.96 -5.18
N LEU A 369 40.65 84.89 -4.46
CA LEU A 369 41.59 83.91 -3.88
C LEU A 369 42.45 83.21 -4.95
N LYS A 370 41.89 82.87 -6.12
CA LYS A 370 42.66 82.31 -7.24
C LYS A 370 43.76 83.25 -7.76
N LYS A 371 43.56 84.57 -7.66
CA LYS A 371 44.54 85.60 -8.05
C LYS A 371 45.62 85.85 -7.00
N LEU A 372 45.31 85.72 -5.70
CA LEU A 372 46.21 86.02 -4.59
C LEU A 372 46.93 84.76 -4.01
N PHE A 373 46.29 83.59 -4.07
CA PHE A 373 46.76 82.32 -3.48
C PHE A 373 46.50 81.12 -4.41
N LYS A 374 47.13 81.15 -5.59
CA LYS A 374 46.95 80.16 -6.66
C LYS A 374 47.17 78.70 -6.20
N ARG A 375 48.12 78.48 -5.30
CA ARG A 375 48.52 77.14 -4.83
C ARG A 375 47.44 76.49 -3.95
N ASP A 376 46.82 77.27 -3.06
CA ASP A 376 45.76 76.79 -2.16
C ASP A 376 44.45 76.53 -2.89
N TRP A 377 44.10 77.39 -3.86
CA TRP A 377 42.94 77.17 -4.73
C TRP A 377 43.10 75.87 -5.54
N GLN A 378 44.29 75.64 -6.11
CA GLN A 378 44.56 74.47 -6.94
C GLN A 378 44.61 73.17 -6.12
N SER A 379 45.10 73.24 -4.88
CA SER A 379 45.00 72.15 -3.90
C SER A 379 43.54 71.78 -3.62
N ARG A 380 42.71 72.77 -3.25
CA ARG A 380 41.28 72.56 -2.96
C ARG A 380 40.49 72.02 -4.15
N PHE A 381 40.78 72.51 -5.36
CA PHE A 381 40.19 72.02 -6.59
C PHE A 381 40.52 70.55 -6.86
N ASN A 382 41.79 70.14 -6.68
CA ASN A 382 42.19 68.74 -6.84
C ASN A 382 41.57 67.81 -5.78
N VAL A 383 41.44 68.29 -4.53
CA VAL A 383 40.77 67.54 -3.46
C VAL A 383 39.30 67.28 -3.83
N LEU A 384 38.54 68.31 -4.20
CA LEU A 384 37.12 68.16 -4.55
C LEU A 384 36.89 67.23 -5.76
N LYS A 385 37.80 67.23 -6.74
CA LYS A 385 37.74 66.28 -7.86
C LYS A 385 37.95 64.83 -7.39
N THR A 386 38.92 64.61 -6.51
CA THR A 386 39.21 63.28 -5.95
C THR A 386 38.06 62.79 -5.06
N GLU A 387 37.50 63.68 -4.24
CA GLU A 387 36.32 63.40 -3.42
C GLU A 387 35.11 63.06 -4.30
N ALA A 388 34.87 63.78 -5.39
CA ALA A 388 33.79 63.47 -6.32
C ALA A 388 33.97 62.08 -6.93
N ILE A 389 35.18 61.71 -7.36
CA ILE A 389 35.49 60.37 -7.88
C ILE A 389 35.20 59.29 -6.84
N ASN A 390 35.69 59.46 -5.61
CA ASN A 390 35.50 58.48 -4.55
C ASN A 390 34.02 58.35 -4.18
N PHE A 391 33.28 59.46 -4.05
CA PHE A 391 31.85 59.41 -3.72
C PHE A 391 30.99 58.85 -4.85
N MET A 392 31.37 59.03 -6.12
CA MET A 392 30.72 58.32 -7.24
C MET A 392 30.94 56.80 -7.13
N ALA A 393 32.18 56.36 -6.92
CA ALA A 393 32.49 54.94 -6.76
C ALA A 393 31.77 54.31 -5.55
N ASP A 394 31.77 54.99 -4.40
CA ASP A 394 31.06 54.56 -3.19
C ASP A 394 29.54 54.48 -3.40
N LEU A 395 28.97 55.44 -4.15
CA LEU A 395 27.55 55.46 -4.48
C LEU A 395 27.20 54.31 -5.43
N ASN A 396 28.01 54.09 -6.47
CA ASN A 396 27.85 52.99 -7.41
C ASN A 396 27.83 51.63 -6.71
N GLU A 397 28.80 51.39 -5.82
CA GLU A 397 28.87 50.15 -5.03
C GLU A 397 27.69 50.00 -4.07
N ALA A 398 27.24 51.09 -3.43
CA ALA A 398 26.09 51.07 -2.54
C ALA A 398 24.79 50.73 -3.28
N ILE A 399 24.58 51.29 -4.48
CA ILE A 399 23.43 50.99 -5.34
C ILE A 399 23.45 49.51 -5.76
N LEU A 400 24.58 49.01 -6.29
CA LEU A 400 24.69 47.62 -6.72
C LEU A 400 24.51 46.64 -5.55
N ARG A 401 25.03 46.98 -4.37
CA ARG A 401 24.81 46.20 -3.15
C ARG A 401 23.33 46.15 -2.77
N ASN A 402 22.63 47.29 -2.79
CA ASN A 402 21.21 47.36 -2.47
C ASN A 402 20.35 46.55 -3.45
N GLU A 403 20.64 46.60 -4.75
CA GLU A 403 19.94 45.77 -5.73
C GLU A 403 20.23 44.28 -5.52
N THR A 404 21.48 43.91 -5.20
CA THR A 404 21.80 42.52 -4.84
C THR A 404 21.02 42.06 -3.60
N SER A 405 20.92 42.91 -2.57
CA SER A 405 20.15 42.63 -1.35
C SER A 405 18.65 42.49 -1.62
N LYS A 406 18.07 43.29 -2.53
CA LYS A 406 16.67 43.16 -2.95
C LYS A 406 16.41 41.80 -3.60
N VAL A 407 17.23 41.42 -4.58
CA VAL A 407 17.11 40.13 -5.26
C VAL A 407 17.31 38.96 -4.28
N MET A 408 18.28 39.06 -3.36
CA MET A 408 18.44 38.06 -2.28
C MET A 408 17.19 37.94 -1.41
N LYS A 409 16.55 39.07 -1.06
CA LYS A 409 15.34 39.10 -0.24
C LYS A 409 14.16 38.43 -0.94
N GLU A 410 13.99 38.69 -2.24
CA GLU A 410 12.98 38.04 -3.07
C GLU A 410 13.21 36.53 -3.18
N LEU A 411 14.45 36.11 -3.43
CA LEU A 411 14.84 34.69 -3.50
C LEU A 411 14.58 33.97 -2.18
N TYR A 412 15.03 34.51 -1.05
CA TYR A 412 14.77 33.90 0.26
C TYR A 412 13.28 33.84 0.58
N SER A 413 12.51 34.87 0.23
CA SER A 413 11.06 34.86 0.43
C SER A 413 10.37 33.78 -0.41
N ALA A 414 10.80 33.58 -1.67
CA ALA A 414 10.31 32.50 -2.52
C ALA A 414 10.63 31.12 -1.94
N LEU A 415 11.86 30.90 -1.46
CA LEU A 415 12.26 29.66 -0.80
C LEU A 415 11.52 29.44 0.52
N GLU A 416 11.32 30.47 1.33
CA GLU A 416 10.56 30.37 2.59
C GLU A 416 9.13 29.91 2.33
N LYS A 417 8.47 30.51 1.33
CA LYS A 417 7.13 30.10 0.88
C LYS A 417 7.10 28.65 0.42
N GLU A 418 8.09 28.23 -0.37
CA GLU A 418 8.22 26.85 -0.82
C GLU A 418 8.38 25.88 0.37
N VAL A 419 9.24 26.20 1.34
CA VAL A 419 9.42 25.38 2.56
C VAL A 419 8.11 25.30 3.36
N GLN A 420 7.36 26.40 3.47
CA GLN A 420 6.05 26.42 4.12
C GLN A 420 5.05 25.51 3.41
N ASP A 421 4.97 25.57 2.08
CA ASP A 421 4.10 24.72 1.26
C ASP A 421 4.44 23.23 1.43
N ILE A 422 5.73 22.86 1.34
CA ILE A 422 6.18 21.48 1.57
C ILE A 422 5.85 21.03 3.00
N SER A 423 6.03 21.90 4.00
CA SER A 423 5.72 21.58 5.41
C SER A 423 4.24 21.29 5.63
N MET A 424 3.36 22.09 5.02
CA MET A 424 1.91 21.86 5.04
C MET A 424 1.56 20.51 4.39
N GLN A 425 2.17 20.17 3.25
CA GLN A 425 1.93 18.89 2.58
C GLN A 425 2.41 17.70 3.43
N LEU A 426 3.58 17.82 4.08
CA LEU A 426 4.10 16.80 5.00
C LEU A 426 3.19 16.59 6.21
N GLU A 427 2.59 17.66 6.73
CA GLU A 427 1.62 17.57 7.83
C GLU A 427 0.36 16.84 7.39
N GLN A 428 -0.20 17.17 6.23
CA GLN A 428 -1.36 16.47 5.67
C GLN A 428 -1.06 14.99 5.42
N PHE A 429 0.12 14.69 4.88
CA PHE A 429 0.55 13.32 4.65
C PHE A 429 0.70 12.55 5.97
N THR A 430 1.27 13.17 6.99
CA THR A 430 1.41 12.60 8.33
C THR A 430 0.04 12.24 8.94
N ARG A 431 -0.95 13.13 8.82
CA ARG A 431 -2.33 12.84 9.25
C ARG A 431 -2.90 11.64 8.50
N ARG A 432 -2.68 11.55 7.19
CA ARG A 432 -3.11 10.42 6.37
C ARG A 432 -2.45 9.11 6.79
N LEU A 433 -1.16 9.12 7.14
CA LEU A 433 -0.47 7.93 7.65
C LEU A 433 -1.04 7.45 8.99
N ASN A 434 -1.46 8.36 9.86
CA ASN A 434 -2.13 7.99 11.12
C ASN A 434 -3.50 7.33 10.86
N GLU A 435 -4.27 7.81 9.88
CA GLU A 435 -5.50 7.13 9.47
C GLU A 435 -5.26 5.74 8.88
N VAL A 436 -4.15 5.57 8.13
CA VAL A 436 -3.71 4.27 7.61
C VAL A 436 -3.33 3.35 8.77
N ASP A 437 -2.59 3.83 9.76
CA ASP A 437 -2.26 3.08 10.97
C ASP A 437 -3.52 2.59 11.69
N ASP A 438 -4.47 3.48 11.99
CA ASP A 438 -5.75 3.14 12.62
C ASP A 438 -6.55 2.11 11.81
N PHE A 439 -6.50 2.20 10.48
CA PHE A 439 -7.17 1.27 9.59
C PHE A 439 -6.51 -0.12 9.65
N ILE A 440 -5.18 -0.20 9.53
CA ILE A 440 -4.43 -1.45 9.57
C ILE A 440 -4.55 -2.11 10.94
N THR A 441 -4.42 -1.34 12.03
CA THR A 441 -4.56 -1.83 13.40
C THR A 441 -5.93 -2.48 13.65
N ARG A 442 -7.02 -1.85 13.21
CA ARG A 442 -8.37 -2.45 13.29
C ARG A 442 -8.52 -3.71 12.44
N ARG A 443 -7.87 -3.77 11.28
CA ARG A 443 -7.87 -4.97 10.42
C ARG A 443 -7.06 -6.10 11.06
N MET A 444 -5.89 -5.81 11.61
CA MET A 444 -4.98 -6.75 12.27
C MET A 444 -5.68 -7.49 13.42
N ALA A 445 -6.46 -6.79 14.24
CA ALA A 445 -7.25 -7.42 15.32
C ALA A 445 -8.24 -8.48 14.82
N ARG A 446 -8.75 -8.33 13.58
CA ARG A 446 -9.67 -9.30 12.95
C ARG A 446 -8.95 -10.46 12.26
N LEU A 447 -7.63 -10.39 12.14
CA LEU A 447 -6.81 -11.43 11.51
C LEU A 447 -6.27 -12.45 12.51
N ILE A 448 -6.26 -12.13 13.82
CA ILE A 448 -5.77 -13.02 14.88
C ILE A 448 -6.65 -14.27 15.00
N ALA A 449 -7.97 -14.08 15.03
CA ALA A 449 -8.93 -15.16 15.09
C ALA A 449 -9.63 -15.37 13.73
N PRO A 450 -10.00 -16.61 13.37
CA PRO A 450 -10.83 -16.86 12.20
C PRO A 450 -12.19 -16.18 12.41
N SER A 451 -12.50 -15.16 11.61
CA SER A 451 -13.87 -14.61 11.63
C SER A 451 -14.84 -15.66 11.09
N SER A 452 -16.06 -15.75 11.64
CA SER A 452 -17.12 -16.62 11.09
C SER A 452 -17.47 -16.35 9.62
N HIS A 453 -16.97 -15.22 9.07
CA HIS A 453 -17.13 -14.77 7.69
C HIS A 453 -15.85 -14.90 6.86
N ALA A 454 -14.72 -15.28 7.47
CA ALA A 454 -13.55 -15.68 6.70
C ALA A 454 -14.02 -16.91 5.95
N ASN A 455 -13.75 -16.98 4.64
CA ASN A 455 -14.26 -18.05 3.78
C ASN A 455 -13.80 -19.47 4.19
N LEU A 456 -13.12 -19.61 5.33
CA LEU A 456 -12.96 -20.82 6.11
C LEU A 456 -14.24 -21.65 6.06
N PHE A 457 -14.07 -22.77 5.39
CA PHE A 457 -15.00 -23.85 5.39
C PHE A 457 -15.18 -24.34 6.84
N GLN A 458 -16.42 -24.50 7.32
CA GLN A 458 -16.65 -24.85 8.73
C GLN A 458 -16.04 -26.19 9.16
N LEU A 459 -15.75 -27.06 8.21
CA LEU A 459 -15.08 -28.34 8.46
C LEU A 459 -13.57 -28.26 8.22
N ALA A 460 -13.01 -27.05 8.16
CA ALA A 460 -11.58 -26.79 8.23
C ALA A 460 -11.20 -26.42 9.68
N VAL A 461 -10.39 -27.27 10.31
CA VAL A 461 -9.85 -27.04 11.65
C VAL A 461 -8.45 -26.48 11.51
N GLU A 462 -8.24 -25.23 11.94
CA GLU A 462 -6.91 -24.63 11.90
C GLU A 462 -5.99 -25.33 12.90
N VAL A 463 -4.77 -25.63 12.46
CA VAL A 463 -3.78 -26.32 13.27
C VAL A 463 -3.15 -25.42 14.33
N THR A 464 -3.14 -24.11 14.11
CA THR A 464 -2.59 -23.09 15.00
C THR A 464 -3.71 -22.33 15.73
N ASP A 465 -3.34 -21.59 16.77
CA ASP A 465 -4.24 -20.71 17.52
C ASP A 465 -3.87 -19.23 17.36
N ASP A 466 -4.63 -18.36 18.01
CA ASP A 466 -4.44 -16.91 17.99
C ASP A 466 -3.04 -16.48 18.49
N GLN A 467 -2.47 -17.20 19.45
CA GLN A 467 -1.16 -16.88 20.03
C GLN A 467 -0.03 -17.18 19.05
N TYR A 468 -0.16 -18.23 18.23
CA TYR A 468 0.80 -18.56 17.18
C TYR A 468 1.07 -17.37 16.25
N PHE A 469 0.05 -16.60 15.87
CA PHE A 469 0.22 -15.44 14.99
C PHE A 469 1.13 -14.37 15.61
N VAL A 470 0.92 -14.10 16.90
CA VAL A 470 1.71 -13.14 17.68
C VAL A 470 3.15 -13.63 17.80
N ASP A 471 3.33 -14.88 18.22
CA ASP A 471 4.65 -15.47 18.45
C ASP A 471 5.46 -15.57 17.15
N TYR A 472 4.82 -15.98 16.05
CA TYR A 472 5.43 -16.06 14.73
C TYR A 472 6.07 -14.74 14.31
N TYR A 473 5.36 -13.62 14.55
CA TYR A 473 5.86 -12.28 14.25
C TYR A 473 6.98 -11.85 15.21
N GLU A 474 6.75 -11.95 16.52
CA GLU A 474 7.70 -11.46 17.53
C GLU A 474 9.05 -12.19 17.47
N GLN A 475 9.06 -13.49 17.16
CA GLN A 475 10.31 -14.25 16.92
C GLN A 475 11.12 -13.72 15.74
N ARG A 476 10.47 -13.15 14.72
CA ARG A 476 11.11 -12.66 13.48
C ARG A 476 11.44 -11.18 13.54
N LYS A 477 10.72 -10.41 14.37
CA LYS A 477 10.85 -8.96 14.54
C LYS A 477 12.30 -8.45 14.66
N PRO A 478 13.21 -9.09 15.42
CA PRO A 478 14.59 -8.61 15.55
C PRO A 478 15.38 -8.55 14.23
N ASN A 479 14.98 -9.33 13.22
CA ASN A 479 15.64 -9.42 11.92
C ASN A 479 14.91 -8.63 10.81
N LEU A 480 13.84 -7.89 11.15
CA LEU A 480 13.06 -7.13 10.19
C LEU A 480 13.61 -5.72 10.01
N ASP A 481 13.73 -5.26 8.76
CA ASP A 481 14.09 -3.89 8.42
C ASP A 481 12.84 -3.01 8.33
N LEU A 482 12.50 -2.36 9.45
CA LEU A 482 11.34 -1.47 9.55
C LEU A 482 11.45 -0.24 8.65
N ASP A 483 12.68 0.23 8.40
CA ASP A 483 12.93 1.46 7.64
C ASP A 483 12.75 1.21 6.14
N ARG A 484 13.19 0.03 5.67
CA ARG A 484 13.04 -0.38 4.28
C ARG A 484 11.57 -0.50 3.86
N VAL A 485 10.68 -0.95 4.74
CA VAL A 485 9.24 -1.08 4.43
C VAL A 485 8.64 0.25 3.96
N PHE A 486 8.93 1.34 4.68
CA PHE A 486 8.43 2.66 4.30
C PHE A 486 9.10 3.17 3.02
N ALA A 487 10.41 2.94 2.85
CA ALA A 487 11.13 3.31 1.64
C ALA A 487 10.58 2.59 0.40
N ASP A 488 10.33 1.29 0.48
CA ASP A 488 9.74 0.50 -0.61
C ASP A 488 8.29 0.93 -0.88
N PHE A 489 7.52 1.26 0.17
CA PHE A 489 6.16 1.78 0.02
C PHE A 489 6.13 3.12 -0.74
N ILE A 490 6.95 4.09 -0.33
CA ILE A 490 6.92 5.45 -0.88
C ILE A 490 7.50 5.50 -2.30
N ASN A 491 8.56 4.74 -2.57
CA ASN A 491 9.20 4.69 -3.89
C ASN A 491 8.32 4.01 -4.96
N ASN A 492 7.37 3.17 -4.56
CA ASN A 492 6.46 2.48 -5.46
C ASN A 492 5.12 3.20 -5.69
N GLN A 493 4.91 4.39 -5.10
CA GLN A 493 3.76 5.21 -5.45
C GLN A 493 4.01 5.89 -6.80
N THR A 494 3.14 5.66 -7.79
CA THR A 494 3.28 6.09 -9.21
C THR A 494 3.41 7.60 -9.43
N SER A 495 3.35 8.40 -8.38
CA SER A 495 3.59 9.84 -8.35
C SER A 495 4.14 10.20 -6.97
N ALA A 496 5.44 9.95 -6.73
CA ALA A 496 6.13 10.18 -5.45
C ALA A 496 6.18 11.66 -4.98
N THR A 497 5.33 12.52 -5.53
CA THR A 497 5.11 13.88 -5.03
C THR A 497 4.15 13.83 -3.84
N LEU A 498 4.49 14.58 -2.77
CA LEU A 498 3.60 14.81 -1.62
C LEU A 498 2.20 15.30 -2.04
N GLU A 499 2.14 16.01 -3.16
CA GLU A 499 0.92 16.54 -3.77
C GLU A 499 -0.05 15.46 -4.29
N GLY A 500 0.45 14.28 -4.69
CA GLY A 500 -0.37 13.18 -5.19
C GLY A 500 -1.10 12.39 -4.10
N ILE A 501 -0.71 12.54 -2.83
CA ILE A 501 -1.20 11.71 -1.73
C ILE A 501 -2.57 12.17 -1.20
N LYS A 502 -2.95 13.43 -1.46
CA LYS A 502 -4.21 14.03 -0.95
C LYS A 502 -5.47 13.27 -1.39
N ASP A 503 -5.45 12.71 -2.60
CA ASP A 503 -6.60 12.07 -3.25
C ASP A 503 -6.62 10.53 -3.12
N VAL A 504 -5.55 9.94 -2.57
CA VAL A 504 -5.46 8.48 -2.44
C VAL A 504 -6.29 8.01 -1.24
N LYS A 505 -7.20 7.07 -1.48
CA LYS A 505 -8.00 6.44 -0.42
C LYS A 505 -7.09 5.74 0.61
N VAL A 506 -7.41 5.91 1.90
CA VAL A 506 -6.75 5.24 3.03
C VAL A 506 -6.60 3.73 2.79
N THR A 507 -7.63 3.08 2.24
CA THR A 507 -7.62 1.64 1.95
C THR A 507 -6.59 1.24 0.89
N ASN A 508 -6.30 2.10 -0.08
CA ASN A 508 -5.30 1.85 -1.12
C ASN A 508 -3.89 2.04 -0.57
N LEU A 509 -3.66 3.11 0.23
CA LEU A 509 -2.39 3.33 0.91
C LEU A 509 -2.08 2.18 1.88
N ALA A 510 -3.06 1.76 2.67
CA ALA A 510 -2.93 0.62 3.58
C ALA A 510 -2.55 -0.66 2.83
N ARG A 511 -3.20 -0.95 1.69
CA ARG A 511 -2.87 -2.11 0.86
C ARG A 511 -1.44 -2.02 0.31
N ALA A 512 -1.02 -0.86 -0.18
CA ALA A 512 0.32 -0.68 -0.72
C ALA A 512 1.41 -0.80 0.36
N LEU A 513 1.18 -0.24 1.56
CA LEU A 513 2.10 -0.36 2.69
C LEU A 513 2.19 -1.80 3.18
N MET A 514 1.06 -2.48 3.35
CA MET A 514 1.04 -3.91 3.68
C MET A 514 1.76 -4.74 2.62
N LYS A 515 1.59 -4.42 1.33
CA LYS A 515 2.27 -5.12 0.24
C LYS A 515 3.79 -4.97 0.31
N ALA A 516 4.29 -3.78 0.63
CA ALA A 516 5.72 -3.55 0.86
C ALA A 516 6.24 -4.35 2.08
N ALA A 517 5.38 -4.62 3.05
CA ALA A 517 5.69 -5.38 4.25
C ALA A 517 5.56 -6.92 4.11
N GLU A 518 5.07 -7.45 2.97
CA GLU A 518 4.86 -8.90 2.80
C GLU A 518 6.17 -9.67 2.60
N THR A 519 7.10 -9.09 1.84
CA THR A 519 8.31 -9.75 1.32
C THR A 519 9.09 -10.58 2.35
N PRO A 520 9.35 -10.09 3.59
CA PRO A 520 10.12 -10.84 4.57
C PRO A 520 9.49 -12.17 5.00
N PHE A 521 8.17 -12.33 4.80
CA PHE A 521 7.42 -13.47 5.33
C PHE A 521 7.10 -14.53 4.27
N ILE A 522 6.99 -14.15 3.00
CA ILE A 522 6.48 -15.00 1.90
C ILE A 522 7.17 -16.37 1.88
N GLN A 523 8.50 -16.41 1.72
CA GLN A 523 9.24 -17.65 1.58
C GLN A 523 9.10 -18.56 2.82
N SER A 524 9.13 -17.98 4.02
CA SER A 524 8.99 -18.75 5.26
C SER A 524 7.60 -19.36 5.45
N ILE A 525 6.55 -18.65 5.03
CA ILE A 525 5.16 -19.11 5.13
C ILE A 525 4.86 -20.14 4.04
N GLU A 526 5.36 -19.93 2.81
CA GLU A 526 5.21 -20.87 1.71
C GLU A 526 5.82 -22.23 2.04
N ASN A 527 7.02 -22.23 2.62
CA ASN A 527 7.75 -23.44 3.01
C ASN A 527 7.33 -24.02 4.38
N ALA A 528 6.31 -23.47 5.03
CA ALA A 528 5.86 -23.97 6.32
C ALA A 528 5.20 -25.36 6.18
N HIS A 529 5.72 -26.32 6.95
CA HIS A 529 5.18 -27.67 7.11
C HIS A 529 4.25 -27.74 8.33
N ILE A 530 3.03 -28.26 8.13
CA ILE A 530 1.96 -28.19 9.12
C ILE A 530 2.36 -28.83 10.46
N LEU A 531 2.89 -30.06 10.41
CA LEU A 531 3.23 -30.83 11.61
C LEU A 531 4.41 -30.22 12.36
N GLU A 532 5.43 -29.75 11.64
CA GLU A 532 6.58 -29.06 12.24
C GLU A 532 6.18 -27.75 12.91
N GLU A 533 5.32 -26.94 12.27
CA GLU A 533 4.87 -25.68 12.86
C GLU A 533 4.01 -25.88 14.11
N MET A 534 3.19 -26.94 14.12
CA MET A 534 2.47 -27.34 15.33
C MET A 534 3.43 -27.77 16.44
N GLN A 535 4.44 -28.59 16.13
CA GLN A 535 5.42 -29.06 17.11
C GLN A 535 6.22 -27.88 17.70
N LYS A 536 6.70 -26.95 16.86
CA LYS A 536 7.40 -25.74 17.30
C LYS A 536 6.55 -24.86 18.22
N HIS A 537 5.26 -24.73 17.93
CA HIS A 537 4.34 -23.88 18.69
C HIS A 537 3.90 -24.50 20.02
N TYR A 538 3.43 -25.74 19.98
CA TYR A 538 2.85 -26.41 21.14
C TYR A 538 3.90 -27.09 22.03
N GLY A 539 5.12 -27.27 21.52
CA GLY A 539 6.18 -28.03 22.17
C GLY A 539 5.98 -29.54 22.05
N ASP A 540 7.09 -30.28 22.15
CA ASP A 540 7.14 -31.73 21.94
C ASP A 540 6.16 -32.50 22.85
N ASP A 541 6.03 -32.08 24.12
CA ASP A 541 5.22 -32.78 25.12
C ASP A 541 3.69 -32.66 24.89
N ASN A 542 3.23 -31.53 24.32
CA ASN A 542 1.79 -31.26 24.16
C ASN A 542 1.30 -31.42 22.72
N TYR A 543 2.21 -31.38 21.74
CA TYR A 543 1.89 -31.44 20.32
C TYR A 543 1.01 -32.65 19.96
N LEU A 544 1.41 -33.86 20.38
CA LEU A 544 0.70 -35.09 20.01
C LEU A 544 -0.75 -35.10 20.54
N ALA A 545 -0.97 -34.71 21.79
CA ALA A 545 -2.30 -34.65 22.38
C ALA A 545 -3.21 -33.60 21.69
N ILE A 546 -2.62 -32.48 21.26
CA ILE A 546 -3.35 -31.43 20.54
C ILE A 546 -3.69 -31.86 19.12
N LEU A 547 -2.74 -32.48 18.41
CA LEU A 547 -2.96 -33.04 17.08
C LEU A 547 -4.03 -34.13 17.13
N GLU A 548 -3.94 -35.04 18.09
CA GLU A 548 -4.93 -36.10 18.31
C GLU A 548 -6.33 -35.52 18.49
N ARG A 549 -6.51 -34.57 19.41
CA ARG A 549 -7.81 -33.90 19.60
C ARG A 549 -8.32 -33.21 18.33
N LYS A 550 -7.44 -32.58 17.56
CA LYS A 550 -7.82 -31.90 16.30
C LYS A 550 -8.18 -32.91 15.20
N MET A 551 -7.49 -34.03 15.10
CA MET A 551 -7.81 -35.12 14.17
C MET A 551 -9.12 -35.81 14.55
N ASP A 552 -9.39 -36.04 15.85
CA ASP A 552 -10.68 -36.54 16.32
C ASP A 552 -11.83 -35.62 15.93
N ASN A 553 -11.67 -34.29 16.09
CA ASN A 553 -12.68 -33.33 15.65
C ASN A 553 -12.96 -33.46 14.14
N VAL A 554 -11.93 -33.63 13.32
CA VAL A 554 -12.06 -33.80 11.87
C VAL A 554 -12.79 -35.11 11.53
N ILE A 555 -12.52 -36.20 12.25
CA ILE A 555 -13.24 -37.47 12.10
C ILE A 555 -14.70 -37.33 12.49
N ASP A 556 -14.99 -36.68 13.62
CA ASP A 556 -16.36 -36.42 14.07
C ASP A 556 -17.15 -35.62 13.02
N TYR A 557 -16.51 -34.59 12.43
CA TYR A 557 -17.07 -33.85 11.30
C TYR A 557 -17.36 -34.71 10.10
N CYS A 558 -16.56 -35.76 9.88
CA CYS A 558 -16.70 -36.66 8.76
C CYS A 558 -17.78 -37.74 8.94
N HIS A 559 -18.54 -37.77 10.05
CA HIS A 559 -19.72 -38.63 10.11
C HIS A 559 -20.70 -38.34 8.96
N PRO A 560 -21.46 -39.36 8.49
CA PRO A 560 -22.40 -39.19 7.37
C PRO A 560 -23.37 -38.03 7.58
N PHE A 561 -23.54 -37.17 6.56
CA PHE A 561 -24.45 -36.01 6.57
C PHE A 561 -25.88 -36.44 6.27
N TRP A 562 -26.47 -37.22 7.18
CA TRP A 562 -27.89 -37.55 7.24
C TRP A 562 -28.25 -37.98 8.67
N ARG A 563 -29.54 -37.82 9.03
CA ARG A 563 -30.05 -38.25 10.35
C ARG A 563 -31.22 -39.22 10.20
N TYR A 564 -31.12 -40.37 10.87
CA TYR A 564 -32.22 -41.33 10.98
C TYR A 564 -32.99 -41.14 12.30
N LEU A 565 -34.32 -41.18 12.25
CA LEU A 565 -35.19 -41.26 13.43
C LEU A 565 -36.03 -42.55 13.27
N PRO A 566 -36.00 -43.54 14.18
CA PRO A 566 -35.34 -43.63 15.49
C PRO A 566 -33.99 -44.35 15.44
N VAL A 567 -33.13 -44.09 16.45
CA VAL A 567 -31.82 -44.72 16.66
C VAL A 567 -31.95 -46.25 16.60
N HIS A 568 -31.67 -46.85 15.44
CA HIS A 568 -31.24 -48.23 15.39
C HIS A 568 -29.75 -48.21 15.73
N GLU A 569 -29.40 -48.67 16.94
CA GLU A 569 -28.01 -48.83 17.39
C GLU A 569 -27.22 -49.79 16.48
N ASP A 570 -27.92 -50.58 15.65
CA ASP A 570 -27.36 -51.63 14.80
C ASP A 570 -26.99 -51.19 13.37
N LEU A 571 -27.17 -49.92 12.99
CA LEU A 571 -26.77 -49.45 11.65
C LEU A 571 -25.25 -49.27 11.59
N ILE A 572 -24.57 -50.34 11.22
CA ILE A 572 -23.13 -50.37 10.92
C ILE A 572 -22.87 -49.41 9.76
N THR A 573 -21.98 -48.44 9.98
CA THR A 573 -21.50 -47.59 8.88
C THR A 573 -20.58 -48.44 8.03
N MET A 574 -21.04 -48.80 6.82
CA MET A 574 -20.31 -49.69 5.92
C MET A 574 -19.25 -48.97 5.07
N ALA A 575 -19.10 -47.66 5.26
CA ALA A 575 -18.25 -46.84 4.42
C ALA A 575 -16.84 -46.66 5.02
N PRO A 576 -15.79 -46.71 4.20
CA PRO A 576 -14.42 -46.42 4.63
C PRO A 576 -14.26 -44.94 5.00
N ALA A 577 -13.58 -44.67 6.12
CA ALA A 577 -13.03 -43.35 6.42
C ALA A 577 -11.60 -43.28 5.91
N TYR A 578 -11.27 -42.23 5.16
CA TYR A 578 -9.92 -42.00 4.67
C TYR A 578 -9.35 -40.74 5.31
N ILE A 579 -8.14 -40.86 5.85
CA ILE A 579 -7.36 -39.73 6.36
C ILE A 579 -6.17 -39.57 5.43
N GLY A 580 -6.11 -38.43 4.73
CA GLY A 580 -4.95 -38.05 3.93
C GLY A 580 -3.99 -37.24 4.80
N VAL A 581 -2.73 -37.66 4.84
CA VAL A 581 -1.63 -36.98 5.53
C VAL A 581 -0.48 -36.81 4.54
N GLU A 582 0.26 -35.69 4.62
CA GLU A 582 1.36 -35.37 3.69
C GLU A 582 2.46 -36.45 3.70
N ASP A 583 2.69 -37.09 4.85
CA ASP A 583 3.59 -38.23 5.01
C ASP A 583 2.96 -39.26 5.97
N ALA A 584 2.35 -40.30 5.41
CA ALA A 584 1.69 -41.36 6.18
C ALA A 584 2.66 -42.25 6.98
N GLN A 585 3.96 -42.10 6.80
CA GLN A 585 4.98 -42.83 7.55
C GLN A 585 5.71 -41.93 8.55
N ALA A 586 5.30 -40.67 8.70
CA ALA A 586 5.93 -39.76 9.64
C ALA A 586 5.65 -40.19 11.08
N ASP A 587 6.71 -40.37 11.87
CA ASP A 587 6.66 -40.67 13.31
C ASP A 587 5.94 -39.58 14.13
N THR A 588 5.66 -38.43 13.52
CA THR A 588 4.91 -37.31 14.10
C THR A 588 3.40 -37.49 14.10
N ILE A 589 2.87 -38.52 13.42
CA ILE A 589 1.44 -38.83 13.40
C ILE A 589 1.09 -39.77 14.55
N PRO A 590 0.03 -39.51 15.34
CA PRO A 590 -0.38 -40.42 16.40
C PRO A 590 -0.71 -41.82 15.85
N GLN A 591 -0.19 -42.86 16.49
CA GLN A 591 -0.30 -44.28 16.06
C GLN A 591 -1.75 -44.78 15.83
N LYS A 592 -2.76 -44.07 16.35
CA LYS A 592 -4.17 -44.46 16.21
C LYS A 592 -4.79 -44.13 14.84
N TYR A 593 -4.12 -43.32 14.02
CA TYR A 593 -4.54 -42.92 12.68
C TYR A 593 -3.59 -43.49 11.63
#